data_AF-A0A1B6IG66-F1
#
_entry.id   AF-A0A1B6IG66-F1
#
_cell.length_a   1.000
_cell.length_b   1.000
_cell.length_c   1.000
_cell.angle_alpha   90.00
_cell.angle_beta   90.00
_cell.angle_gamma   90.00
#
_symmetry.space_group_name_H-M   'P 1'
#
loop_
_entity.id
_entity.type
_entity.pdbx_description
1 polymer ?
#
loop_
_entity_poly.entity_id
_entity_poly.type
_entity_poly.pdbx_seq_one_letter_code
_entity_poly.pdbx_strand_id
1 'polypeptide(L)'
;MSLIGLPEKFLEEIFGYLDVNDMMNAWLAVGKDGSEGYWAQVCKREGYTRLEGFDDSWKNIVTYNINWRANKSGTLKYVLDSTNILKSQFSIFLDQESDLDS
;
A
#
# COMPACT_ATOMS: atom_id res chain seq x y z
N MET A 1 2.37 -2.32 -28.89
CA MET A 1 1.52 -2.76 -27.75
C MET A 1 1.85 -1.89 -26.55
N SER A 2 0.87 -1.56 -25.71
CA SER A 2 1.09 -0.85 -24.44
C SER A 2 1.04 -1.83 -23.28
N LEU A 3 1.92 -1.64 -22.28
CA LEU A 3 1.93 -2.41 -21.02
C LEU A 3 0.57 -2.36 -20.30
N ILE A 4 -0.14 -1.22 -20.37
CA ILE A 4 -1.45 -1.02 -19.71
C ILE A 4 -2.49 -2.03 -20.19
N GLY A 5 -2.40 -2.48 -21.45
CA GLY A 5 -3.32 -3.45 -22.04
C GLY A 5 -3.06 -4.90 -21.64
N LEU A 6 -1.94 -5.19 -20.96
CA LEU A 6 -1.61 -6.57 -20.59
C LEU A 6 -2.45 -7.05 -19.39
N PRO A 7 -2.77 -8.36 -19.35
CA PRO A 7 -3.36 -8.98 -18.17
C PRO A 7 -2.44 -8.86 -16.94
N GLU A 8 -3.05 -8.77 -15.77
CA GLU A 8 -2.36 -8.63 -14.48
C GLU A 8 -1.22 -9.65 -14.28
N LYS A 9 -1.47 -10.94 -14.53
CA LYS A 9 -0.47 -12.01 -14.37
C LYS A 9 0.81 -11.78 -15.18
N PHE A 10 0.68 -11.22 -16.39
CA PHE A 10 1.86 -10.89 -17.21
C PHE A 10 2.60 -9.67 -16.65
N LEU A 11 1.87 -8.69 -16.12
CA LEU A 11 2.48 -7.54 -15.45
C LEU A 11 3.22 -7.98 -14.18
N GLU A 12 2.64 -8.88 -13.39
CA GLU A 12 3.31 -9.48 -12.23
C GLU A 12 4.60 -10.21 -12.62
N GLU A 13 4.58 -11.00 -13.69
CA GLU A 13 5.78 -11.69 -14.18
C GLU A 13 6.86 -10.70 -14.63
N ILE A 14 6.49 -9.66 -15.38
CA ILE A 14 7.44 -8.65 -15.87
C ILE A 14 8.00 -7.81 -14.71
N PHE A 15 7.13 -7.29 -13.85
CA PHE A 15 7.52 -6.41 -12.74
C PHE A 15 8.23 -7.18 -11.62
N GLY A 16 8.04 -8.50 -11.54
CA GLY A 16 8.78 -9.37 -10.63
C GLY A 16 10.31 -9.39 -10.86
N TYR A 17 10.80 -8.94 -12.01
CA TYR A 17 12.24 -8.78 -12.29
C TYR A 17 12.81 -7.43 -11.85
N LEU A 18 11.96 -6.46 -11.54
CA LEU A 18 12.39 -5.13 -11.14
C LEU A 18 12.77 -5.11 -9.65
N ASP A 19 13.71 -4.21 -9.30
CA ASP A 19 13.89 -3.85 -7.91
C ASP A 19 12.62 -3.16 -7.38
N VAL A 20 12.52 -3.08 -6.06
CA VAL A 20 11.29 -2.67 -5.40
C VAL A 20 10.84 -1.26 -5.79
N ASN A 21 11.76 -0.32 -6.00
CA ASN A 21 11.38 1.06 -6.30
C ASN A 21 10.86 1.18 -7.74
N ASP A 22 11.59 0.59 -8.70
CA ASP A 22 11.19 0.60 -10.10
C ASP A 22 9.89 -0.19 -10.30
N MET A 23 9.73 -1.31 -9.60
CA MET A 23 8.50 -2.09 -9.56
C MET A 23 7.29 -1.26 -9.08
N MET A 24 7.43 -0.50 -7.99
CA MET A 24 6.36 0.35 -7.46
C MET A 24 5.98 1.46 -8.44
N ASN A 25 6.98 2.08 -9.07
CA ASN A 25 6.76 3.10 -10.10
C ASN A 25 6.07 2.50 -11.34
N ALA A 26 6.44 1.29 -11.73
CA ALA A 26 5.85 0.60 -12.87
C ALA A 26 4.37 0.28 -12.62
N TRP A 27 4.01 -0.22 -11.43
CA TRP A 27 2.61 -0.43 -11.03
C TRP A 27 1.80 0.86 -11.06
N LEU A 28 2.35 1.95 -10.51
CA LEU A 28 1.73 3.27 -10.56
C LEU A 28 1.50 3.75 -12.01
N ALA A 29 2.50 3.57 -12.87
CA ALA A 29 2.44 3.99 -14.27
C ALA A 29 1.39 3.23 -15.09
N VAL A 30 1.16 1.95 -14.79
CA VAL A 30 0.11 1.16 -15.46
C VAL A 30 -1.28 1.35 -14.87
N GLY A 31 -1.39 2.01 -13.71
CA GLY A 31 -2.66 2.25 -13.03
C GLY A 31 -3.38 0.97 -12.58
N LYS A 32 -2.61 -0.09 -12.30
CA LYS A 32 -3.11 -1.39 -11.82
C LYS A 32 -2.40 -1.77 -10.54
N ASP A 33 -2.87 -2.83 -9.91
CA ASP A 33 -2.25 -3.40 -8.73
C ASP A 33 -1.90 -4.87 -8.95
N GLY A 34 -0.89 -5.35 -8.22
CA GLY A 34 -0.59 -6.77 -8.15
C GLY A 34 -1.53 -7.49 -7.18
N SER A 35 -1.68 -8.79 -7.36
CA SER A 35 -2.42 -9.65 -6.43
C SER A 35 -1.73 -9.74 -5.07
N GLU A 36 -2.50 -10.10 -4.03
CA GLU A 36 -1.91 -10.36 -2.70
C GLU A 36 -0.84 -11.46 -2.72
N GLY A 37 -1.01 -12.47 -3.57
CA GLY A 37 -0.02 -13.52 -3.75
C GLY A 37 1.29 -12.98 -4.31
N TYR A 38 1.22 -12.08 -5.29
CA TYR A 38 2.39 -11.39 -5.83
C TYR A 38 3.09 -10.54 -4.76
N TRP A 39 2.36 -9.71 -4.03
CA TRP A 39 2.94 -8.88 -2.98
C TRP A 39 3.56 -9.69 -1.84
N ALA A 40 2.98 -10.84 -1.50
CA ALA A 40 3.57 -11.79 -0.55
C ALA A 40 4.92 -12.32 -1.05
N GLN A 41 5.02 -12.68 -2.33
CA GLN A 41 6.26 -13.14 -2.94
C GLN A 41 7.32 -12.04 -2.95
N VAL A 42 6.94 -10.79 -3.26
CA VAL A 42 7.84 -9.63 -3.16
C VAL A 42 8.36 -9.47 -1.74
N CYS A 43 7.49 -9.52 -0.72
CA CYS A 43 7.92 -9.45 0.67
C CYS A 43 8.93 -10.55 1.02
N LYS A 44 8.67 -11.79 0.58
CA LYS A 44 9.59 -12.91 0.77
C LYS A 44 10.94 -12.68 0.09
N ARG A 45 10.95 -12.18 -1.14
CA ARG A 45 12.16 -11.88 -1.94
C ARG A 45 13.06 -10.86 -1.23
N GLU A 46 12.46 -9.83 -0.65
CA GLU A 46 13.17 -8.74 0.02
C GLU A 46 13.48 -9.02 1.50
N GLY A 47 13.01 -10.14 2.03
CA GLY A 47 13.18 -10.51 3.44
C GLY A 47 12.29 -9.70 4.40
N TYR A 48 11.16 -9.16 3.93
CA TYR A 48 10.20 -8.44 4.76
C TYR A 48 9.35 -9.42 5.58
N THR A 49 9.22 -9.14 6.87
CA THR A 49 8.37 -9.90 7.78
C THR A 49 7.11 -9.11 8.09
N ARG A 50 5.99 -9.82 8.27
CA ARG A 50 4.79 -9.23 8.87
C ARG A 50 5.12 -8.79 10.29
N LEU A 51 4.71 -7.57 10.62
CA LEU A 51 4.77 -7.06 11.99
C LEU A 51 3.51 -7.52 12.71
N GLU A 52 3.65 -8.08 13.91
CA GLU A 52 2.50 -8.45 14.74
C GLU A 52 1.64 -7.21 15.05
N GLY A 53 0.33 -7.32 14.87
CA GLY A 53 -0.62 -6.20 15.03
C GLY A 53 -0.83 -5.36 13.76
N PHE A 54 -0.15 -5.67 12.66
CA PHE A 54 -0.38 -5.06 11.35
C PHE A 54 -1.30 -5.98 10.53
N ASP A 55 -2.61 -5.74 10.58
CA ASP A 55 -3.64 -6.53 9.88
C ASP A 55 -3.80 -6.09 8.42
N ASP A 56 -2.67 -6.02 7.72
CA ASP A 56 -2.52 -5.24 6.49
C ASP A 56 -2.17 -6.12 5.27
N SER A 57 -2.51 -5.60 4.09
CA SER A 57 -2.11 -6.16 2.79
C SER A 57 -0.59 -6.31 2.68
N TRP A 58 -0.12 -7.29 1.91
CA TRP A 58 1.32 -7.45 1.70
C TRP A 58 1.93 -6.24 0.99
N LYS A 59 1.14 -5.53 0.17
CA LYS A 59 1.56 -4.26 -0.46
C LYS A 59 1.87 -3.17 0.57
N ASN A 60 1.08 -3.07 1.64
CA ASN A 60 1.33 -2.08 2.69
C ASN A 60 2.66 -2.35 3.41
N ILE A 61 3.02 -3.62 3.59
CA ILE A 61 4.31 -4.03 4.18
C ILE A 61 5.46 -3.60 3.27
N VAL A 62 5.35 -3.84 1.95
CA VAL A 62 6.34 -3.35 0.97
C VAL A 62 6.48 -1.84 1.07
N THR A 63 5.36 -1.12 1.02
CA THR A 63 5.32 0.34 1.10
C THR A 63 5.97 0.85 2.39
N TYR A 64 5.59 0.30 3.55
CA TYR A 64 6.19 0.64 4.84
C TYR A 64 7.72 0.47 4.82
N ASN A 65 8.23 -0.65 4.29
CA ASN A 65 9.65 -0.93 4.27
C ASN A 65 10.44 0.02 3.34
N ILE A 66 9.87 0.38 2.19
CA ILE A 66 10.46 1.41 1.30
C ILE A 66 10.55 2.74 2.05
N ASN A 67 9.47 3.14 2.71
CA ASN A 67 9.35 4.41 3.39
C ASN A 67 10.28 4.51 4.60
N TRP A 68 10.42 3.41 5.35
CA TRP A 68 11.37 3.30 6.43
C TRP A 68 12.82 3.42 5.94
N ARG A 69 13.17 2.72 4.83
CA ARG A 69 14.51 2.81 4.22
C ARG A 69 14.80 4.24 3.72
N ALA A 70 13.82 4.91 3.13
CA ALA A 70 13.95 6.31 2.69
C ALA A 70 14.11 7.28 3.88
N ASN A 71 13.31 7.12 4.94
CA ASN A 71 13.32 7.98 6.13
C ASN A 71 14.54 7.80 7.04
N LYS A 72 15.40 6.78 6.82
CA LYS A 72 16.72 6.73 7.46
C LYS A 72 17.64 7.91 7.08
N SER A 73 17.25 8.75 6.12
CA SER A 73 17.93 9.99 5.76
C SER A 73 17.19 11.29 6.15
N GLY A 74 16.00 11.23 6.76
CA GLY A 74 15.32 12.42 7.28
C GLY A 74 13.79 12.37 7.20
N THR A 75 13.16 12.51 8.37
CA THR A 75 11.81 13.03 8.66
C THR A 75 10.63 12.54 7.81
N LEU A 76 9.80 11.71 8.45
CA LEU A 76 8.45 11.25 8.06
C LEU A 76 7.62 12.29 7.29
N LYS A 77 7.48 12.07 5.98
CA LYS A 77 6.37 12.60 5.16
C LYS A 77 5.30 11.52 4.93
N TYR A 78 4.86 10.86 6.01
CA TYR A 78 3.57 10.17 6.03
C TYR A 78 2.62 10.95 6.91
N VAL A 79 2.23 12.10 6.39
CA VAL A 79 1.02 12.81 6.81
C VAL A 79 -0.07 12.36 5.83
N LEU A 80 -0.91 11.44 6.32
CA LEU A 80 -2.34 11.43 6.09
C LEU A 80 -2.84 11.38 4.62
N ASP A 81 -3.02 10.17 4.07
CA ASP A 81 -4.08 9.94 3.07
C ASP A 81 -5.08 8.86 3.52
N SER A 82 -4.67 7.91 4.36
CA SER A 82 -5.57 6.93 5.00
C SER A 82 -6.47 7.54 6.09
N THR A 83 -6.13 8.71 6.62
CA THR A 83 -6.98 9.46 7.56
C THR A 83 -8.12 10.20 6.90
N ASN A 84 -8.12 10.45 5.59
CA ASN A 84 -9.30 11.06 4.96
C ASN A 84 -10.41 10.02 4.80
N ILE A 85 -10.05 8.76 4.56
CA ILE A 85 -11.00 7.64 4.50
C ILE A 85 -11.48 7.27 5.92
N LEU A 86 -10.57 7.21 6.90
CA LEU A 86 -10.93 6.88 8.29
C LEU A 86 -11.64 8.03 9.02
N LYS A 87 -11.28 9.30 8.80
CA LYS A 87 -12.05 10.43 9.37
C LYS A 87 -13.47 10.49 8.79
N SER A 88 -13.63 10.23 7.50
CA SER A 88 -14.95 10.22 6.85
C SER A 88 -15.87 9.12 7.37
N GLN A 89 -15.34 7.98 7.82
CA GLN A 89 -16.14 6.89 8.38
C GLN A 89 -16.45 7.08 9.87
N PHE A 90 -15.53 7.68 10.64
CA PHE A 90 -15.76 7.97 12.06
C PHE A 90 -16.67 9.19 12.31
N SER A 91 -16.69 10.18 11.41
CA SER A 91 -17.58 11.35 11.53
C SER A 91 -19.06 11.00 11.35
N ILE A 92 -19.39 9.91 10.65
CA ILE A 92 -20.78 9.46 10.49
C ILE A 92 -21.30 8.75 11.75
N PHE A 93 -20.41 8.15 12.54
CA PHE A 93 -20.79 7.38 13.73
C PHE A 93 -20.91 8.22 15.01
N LEU A 94 -20.27 9.39 15.08
CA LEU A 94 -20.27 10.23 16.29
C LEU A 94 -21.35 11.32 16.32
N ASP A 95 -22.04 11.58 15.21
CA ASP A 95 -23.12 12.58 15.13
C ASP A 95 -24.51 12.03 15.53
N GLN A 96 -24.62 10.78 15.99
CA GLN A 96 -25.90 10.17 16.40
C GLN A 96 -26.13 10.08 17.92
N GLU A 97 -25.23 10.61 18.77
CA GLU A 97 -25.35 10.44 20.23
C GLU A 97 -25.55 11.76 21.02
N SER A 98 -25.92 12.87 20.37
CA SER A 98 -26.08 14.17 21.05
C SER A 98 -27.45 14.83 20.95
N ASP A 99 -28.52 14.09 20.66
CA ASP A 99 -29.90 14.59 20.74
C ASP A 99 -30.68 13.79 21.78
N LEU A 100 -30.41 14.02 23.08
CA LEU A 100 -31.30 13.73 24.21
C LEU A 100 -30.64 14.26 25.50
N ASP A 101 -30.64 15.58 25.68
CA ASP A 101 -30.92 16.22 26.97
C ASP A 101 -30.89 17.74 26.83
N SER A 102 -32.08 18.33 26.71
CA SER A 102 -32.43 19.67 27.17
C SER A 102 -33.94 19.73 27.42
#